data_AF-A0AB36TLQ2-F1
#
_entry.id   AF-A0AB36TLQ2-F1
#
_cell.length_a   1.000
_cell.length_b   1.000
_cell.length_c   1.000
_cell.angle_alpha   90.00
_cell.angle_beta   90.00
_cell.angle_gamma   90.00
#
_symmetry.space_group_name_H-M   'P 1'
#
loop_
_entity.id
_entity.type
_entity.pdbx_description
1 polymer ?
#
loop_
_entity_poly.entity_id
_entity_poly.type
_entity_poly.pdbx_seq_one_letter_code
_entity_poly.pdbx_strand_id
1 'polypeptide(L)'
;MRQVETIETDGWNISVNDIFTNGRMPYRLKVTKIEIDNEQANPNDARVYCVAIDLKNDNKLVKTTDVPKGDSNRAGYINEFWSK
;
A
#
# COMPACT_ATOMS: atom_id res chain seq x y z
N MET A 1 -0.47 5.28 17.24
CA MET A 1 -0.31 5.24 15.77
C MET A 1 -0.56 6.62 15.21
N ARG A 2 0.33 7.10 14.36
CA ARG A 2 0.24 8.41 13.70
C ARG A 2 0.05 8.18 12.21
N GLN A 3 -0.88 8.91 11.60
CA GLN A 3 -1.04 8.93 10.15
C GLN A 3 0.02 9.86 9.53
N VAL A 4 0.60 9.41 8.42
CA VAL A 4 1.57 10.17 7.61
C VAL A 4 1.17 10.11 6.14
N GLU A 5 1.59 11.12 5.36
CA GLU A 5 1.33 11.16 3.91
C GLU A 5 2.35 10.35 3.12
N THR A 6 3.59 10.27 3.60
CA THR A 6 4.70 9.57 2.95
C THR A 6 5.56 8.88 3.99
N ILE A 7 6.15 7.74 3.61
CA ILE A 7 7.19 7.05 4.35
C ILE A 7 8.31 6.59 3.42
N GLU A 8 9.55 6.83 3.83
CA GLU A 8 10.75 6.34 3.14
C GLU A 8 11.10 4.96 3.70
N THR A 9 11.13 3.96 2.82
CA THR A 9 11.38 2.55 3.18
C THR A 9 12.58 2.03 2.39
N ASP A 10 13.06 0.83 2.69
CA ASP A 10 14.23 0.26 2.00
C ASP A 10 13.98 -0.02 0.50
N GLY A 11 12.72 -0.12 0.08
CA GLY A 11 12.33 -0.33 -1.31
C GLY A 11 11.85 0.95 -1.99
N TRP A 12 10.72 1.48 -1.53
CA TRP A 12 10.06 2.63 -2.14
C TRP A 12 9.78 3.74 -1.14
N ASN A 13 9.72 4.98 -1.63
CA ASN A 13 8.99 6.04 -0.96
C ASN A 13 7.50 5.83 -1.22
N ILE A 14 6.78 5.40 -0.19
CA ILE A 14 5.35 5.09 -0.26
C ILE A 14 4.58 6.31 0.21
N SER A 15 3.73 6.85 -0.66
CA SER A 15 2.84 7.98 -0.41
C SER A 15 1.38 7.59 -0.55
N VAL A 16 0.49 8.32 0.12
CA VAL A 16 -0.95 8.23 -0.13
C VAL A 16 -1.23 8.55 -1.61
N ASN A 17 -2.12 7.77 -2.23
CA ASN A 17 -2.43 7.72 -3.67
C ASN A 17 -1.40 7.06 -4.57
N ASP A 18 -0.27 6.57 -4.07
CA ASP A 18 0.62 5.73 -4.87
C ASP A 18 -0.13 4.51 -5.38
N ILE A 19 0.24 4.09 -6.59
CA ILE A 19 -0.30 2.90 -7.24
C ILE A 19 0.83 1.89 -7.40
N PHE A 20 0.56 0.67 -6.98
CA PHE A 20 1.48 -0.45 -7.07
C PHE A 20 0.88 -1.55 -7.94
N THR A 21 1.74 -2.19 -8.71
CA THR A 21 1.43 -3.27 -9.65
C THR A 21 2.07 -4.58 -9.21
N ASN A 22 1.43 -5.69 -9.52
CA ASN A 22 2.00 -7.03 -9.38
C ASN A 22 1.54 -7.85 -10.58
N GLY A 23 2.49 -8.33 -11.40
CA GLY A 23 2.19 -9.03 -12.65
C GLY A 23 1.39 -10.33 -12.50
N ARG A 24 1.23 -10.84 -11.28
CA ARG A 24 0.42 -12.03 -10.96
C ARG A 24 -0.99 -11.68 -10.48
N MET A 25 -1.26 -10.41 -10.13
CA MET A 25 -2.54 -9.99 -9.57
C MET A 25 -3.43 -9.36 -10.65
N PRO A 26 -4.74 -9.67 -10.68
CA PRO A 26 -5.67 -9.10 -11.66
C PRO A 26 -6.14 -7.68 -11.28
N TYR A 27 -5.40 -6.97 -10.43
CA TYR A 27 -5.69 -5.62 -9.94
C TYR A 27 -4.39 -4.90 -9.55
N ARG A 28 -4.48 -3.58 -9.35
CA ARG A 28 -3.41 -2.76 -8.75
C ARG A 28 -3.80 -2.35 -7.35
N LEU A 29 -2.83 -2.04 -6.49
CA LEU A 29 -3.08 -1.47 -5.18
C LEU A 29 -2.97 0.05 -5.26
N LYS A 30 -3.96 0.77 -4.76
CA LYS A 30 -3.86 2.21 -4.51
C LYS A 30 -3.78 2.47 -3.01
N VAL A 31 -2.74 3.15 -2.57
CA VAL A 31 -2.56 3.51 -1.16
C VAL A 31 -3.59 4.56 -0.74
N THR A 32 -4.26 4.34 0.38
CA THR A 32 -5.27 5.26 0.91
C THR A 32 -4.92 5.83 2.28
N LYS A 33 -4.09 5.12 3.06
CA LYS A 33 -3.68 5.54 4.41
C LYS A 33 -2.37 4.87 4.77
N ILE A 34 -1.49 5.57 5.47
CA ILE A 34 -0.25 5.03 6.04
C ILE A 34 -0.23 5.37 7.53
N GLU A 35 0.04 4.37 8.37
CA GLU A 35 0.16 4.53 9.83
C GLU A 35 1.48 3.98 10.34
N ILE A 36 2.13 4.76 11.20
CA ILE A 36 3.33 4.35 11.94
C ILE A 36 3.03 4.26 13.44
N ASP A 37 3.67 3.32 14.14
CA ASP A 37 3.45 3.14 15.57
C ASP A 37 4.09 4.29 16.38
N ASN A 38 5.36 4.64 16.10
CA ASN A 38 6.09 5.80 16.62
C ASN A 38 7.19 6.25 15.63
N GLU A 39 7.82 7.41 15.85
CA GLU A 39 8.83 8.00 14.92
C GLU A 39 10.15 7.23 14.85
N GLN A 40 10.40 6.35 15.82
CA GLN A 40 11.62 5.51 15.88
C GLN A 40 11.39 4.10 15.30
N ALA A 41 10.16 3.79 14.88
CA ALA A 41 9.82 2.49 14.33
C ALA A 41 10.48 2.30 12.96
N ASN A 42 10.84 1.06 12.66
CA ASN A 42 11.34 0.70 11.33
C ASN A 42 10.29 1.10 10.27
N PRO A 43 10.66 1.90 9.26
CA PRO A 43 9.70 2.33 8.24
C PRO A 43 9.03 1.18 7.49
N ASN A 44 9.70 0.03 7.34
CA ASN A 44 9.15 -1.17 6.72
C ASN A 44 8.01 -1.81 7.55
N ASP A 45 7.92 -1.50 8.84
CA ASP A 45 6.86 -1.97 9.72
C ASP A 45 5.60 -1.08 9.66
N ALA A 46 5.63 0.03 8.92
CA ALA A 46 4.45 0.87 8.76
C ALA A 46 3.26 0.09 8.19
N ARG A 47 2.05 0.38 8.67
CA ARG A 47 0.80 -0.18 8.14
C ARG A 47 0.38 0.64 6.93
N VAL A 48 0.38 0.01 5.76
CA VAL A 48 -0.06 0.59 4.49
C VAL A 48 -1.42 0.01 4.15
N TYR A 49 -2.42 0.88 4.13
CA TYR A 49 -3.78 0.54 3.75
C TYR A 49 -3.97 0.84 2.28
N CYS A 50 -4.53 -0.13 1.56
CA CYS A 50 -4.74 -0.04 0.13
C CYS A 50 -6.18 -0.41 -0.24
N VAL A 51 -6.58 0.01 -1.43
CA VAL A 51 -7.75 -0.53 -2.14
C VAL A 51 -7.31 -1.16 -3.45
N ALA A 52 -7.99 -2.21 -3.86
CA ALA A 52 -7.78 -2.78 -5.19
C ALA A 52 -8.47 -1.91 -6.26
N ILE A 53 -7.74 -1.58 -7.31
CA ILE A 53 -8.23 -0.81 -8.47
C ILE A 53 -8.01 -1.59 -9.77
N ASP A 54 -8.80 -1.26 -10.79
CA ASP A 54 -8.76 -1.87 -12.11
C ASP A 54 -7.37 -1.69 -12.75
N LEU A 55 -6.92 -2.66 -13.56
CA LEU A 55 -5.62 -2.61 -14.23
C LEU A 55 -5.49 -1.45 -15.24
N LYS A 56 -6.60 -0.95 -15.77
CA LYS A 56 -6.63 0.08 -16.83
C LYS A 56 -7.29 1.38 -16.40
N ASN A 57 -7.95 1.41 -15.23
CA ASN A 57 -8.65 2.59 -14.73
C ASN A 57 -8.42 2.79 -13.23
N ASP A 58 -7.58 3.78 -12.90
CA ASP A 58 -7.14 4.10 -11.54
C ASP A 58 -8.29 4.56 -10.61
N ASN A 59 -9.43 4.95 -11.18
CA ASN A 59 -10.60 5.42 -10.44
C ASN A 59 -11.64 4.32 -10.21
N LYS A 60 -11.47 3.15 -10.82
CA LYS A 60 -12.41 2.05 -10.70
C LYS A 60 -11.94 1.07 -9.63
N LEU A 61 -12.68 1.01 -8.52
CA LEU A 61 -12.45 0.03 -7.45
C LEU A 61 -12.82 -1.39 -7.92
N VAL A 62 -12.02 -2.37 -7.51
CA VAL A 62 -12.27 -3.80 -7.71
C VAL A 62 -12.50 -4.45 -6.35
N LYS A 63 -13.53 -5.28 -6.21
CA LYS A 63 -13.74 -6.10 -5.01
C LYS A 63 -12.96 -7.40 -5.16
N THR A 64 -12.05 -7.69 -4.24
CA THR A 64 -11.34 -8.96 -4.13
C THR A 64 -11.24 -9.36 -2.66
N THR A 65 -11.15 -10.66 -2.39
CA THR A 65 -10.87 -11.20 -1.06
C THR A 65 -9.43 -10.94 -0.61
N ASP A 66 -8.52 -10.68 -1.55
CA ASP A 66 -7.09 -10.48 -1.28
C ASP A 66 -6.77 -9.09 -0.67
N VAL A 67 -7.71 -8.15 -0.78
CA VAL A 67 -7.60 -6.78 -0.24
C VAL A 67 -8.89 -6.45 0.52
N PRO A 68 -9.10 -7.03 1.72
CA PRO A 68 -10.28 -6.76 2.50
C PRO A 68 -10.37 -5.30 2.91
N LYS A 69 -11.59 -4.75 2.94
CA LYS A 69 -11.81 -3.36 3.36
C LYS A 69 -11.38 -3.18 4.82
N GLY A 70 -10.46 -2.23 5.05
CA GLY A 70 -9.97 -1.88 6.38
C GLY A 70 -8.77 -2.70 6.84
N ASP A 71 -8.28 -3.63 6.01
CA ASP A 71 -7.03 -4.34 6.27
C ASP A 71 -5.81 -3.54 5.78
N SER A 72 -4.63 -3.90 6.28
CA SER A 72 -3.36 -3.25 5.95
C SER A 72 -2.25 -4.28 5.77
N ASN A 73 -1.30 -3.97 4.89
CA ASN A 73 -0.05 -4.70 4.80
C ASN A 73 1.08 -3.92 5.49
N ARG A 74 2.15 -4.63 5.87
CA ARG A 74 3.41 -3.95 6.25
C ARG A 74 4.04 -3.34 5.00
N ALA A 75 4.68 -2.19 5.13
CA ALA A 75 5.37 -1.56 4.02
C ALA A 75 6.43 -2.47 3.38
N GLY A 76 7.13 -3.27 4.19
CA GLY A 76 8.06 -4.29 3.69
C GLY A 76 7.41 -5.33 2.76
N TYR A 77 6.15 -5.72 3.02
CA TYR A 77 5.40 -6.62 2.13
C TYR A 77 5.10 -5.96 0.78
N ILE A 78 4.80 -4.65 0.78
CA ILE A 78 4.61 -3.90 -0.48
C ILE A 78 5.92 -3.88 -1.26
N ASN A 79 7.06 -3.64 -0.60
CA ASN A 79 8.38 -3.64 -1.23
C ASN A 79 8.75 -4.99 -1.86
N GLU A 80 8.41 -6.10 -1.20
CA GLU A 80 8.78 -7.44 -1.66
C GLU A 80 7.93 -7.92 -2.85
N PHE A 81 6.62 -7.63 -2.84
CA PHE A 81 5.68 -8.25 -3.78
C PHE A 81 5.10 -7.30 -4.82
N TRP A 82 5.34 -6.00 -4.71
CA TRP A 82 4.74 -5.02 -5.59
C TRP A 82 5.77 -4.03 -6.15
N SER A 83 5.49 -3.51 -7.35
CA SER A 83 6.32 -2.55 -8.05
C SER A 83 5.54 -1.26 -8.29
N LYS A 84 6.21 -0.12 -8.11
CA LYS A 84 5.62 1.20 -8.33
C LYS A 84 5.59 1.56 -9.81
#